data_AF-A0AAU6ETG0-F1
#
_entry.id   AF-A0AAU6ETG0-F1
#
_cell.length_a   1.000
_cell.length_b   1.000
_cell.length_c   1.000
_cell.angle_alpha   90.00
_cell.angle_beta   90.00
_cell.angle_gamma   90.00
#
_symmetry.space_group_name_H-M   'P 1'
#
loop_
_entity.id
_entity.type
_entity.pdbx_description
1 polymer ?
#
loop_
_entity_poly.entity_id
_entity_poly.type
_entity_poly.pdbx_seq_one_letter_code
_entity_poly.pdbx_strand_id
1 'polypeptide(L)'
;MSGTGPIEEGAYDPATRPTEVIAAGPPPRRPRPLLRAALAVGAAALALTAALSHAQHTPSPRPQPEPAPLPPRPTGVTSLTYAGTAGPPDPRSHTFTFRIRATLTQGPPTTLEQLSQPYDELTMTLEPAAPVVLHSGKTRSILLTITAHRCTGLPLDTELPYLNVTLRNMRAIENPSYILGATYAADLTKSLRAICPQTVR
;
A
#
# COMPACT_ATOMS: atom_id res chain seq x y z
N MET A 1 -5.21 29.88 -13.70
CA MET A 1 -4.86 31.26 -14.08
C MET A 1 -3.96 31.85 -13.01
N SER A 2 -3.19 32.88 -13.32
CA SER A 2 -2.01 33.30 -12.53
C SER A 2 -2.33 33.98 -11.19
N GLY A 3 -1.34 33.98 -10.29
CA GLY A 3 -1.37 34.63 -8.97
C GLY A 3 0.04 35.01 -8.47
N THR A 4 0.89 35.52 -9.36
CA THR A 4 2.24 36.00 -9.05
C THR A 4 2.21 37.47 -8.60
N GLY A 5 2.79 37.79 -7.44
CA GLY A 5 2.99 39.20 -7.03
C GLY A 5 3.45 39.39 -5.58
N PRO A 6 4.77 39.40 -5.30
CA PRO A 6 5.37 40.14 -4.19
C PRO A 6 5.68 41.60 -4.62
N ILE A 7 6.42 42.37 -3.78
CA ILE A 7 6.79 43.79 -3.94
C ILE A 7 5.59 44.70 -3.54
N GLU A 8 5.69 45.76 -2.73
CA GLU A 8 6.75 46.77 -2.52
C GLU A 8 7.28 46.93 -1.07
N GLU A 9 8.42 47.63 -0.94
CA GLU A 9 9.02 48.07 0.32
C GLU A 9 8.68 49.56 0.59
N GLY A 10 8.06 49.86 1.74
CA GLY A 10 7.69 51.23 2.13
C GLY A 10 8.64 51.82 3.17
N ALA A 11 9.54 52.71 2.76
CA ALA A 11 10.40 53.48 3.67
C ALA A 11 9.64 54.62 4.38
N TYR A 12 9.96 54.91 5.65
CA TYR A 12 9.27 55.96 6.43
C TYR A 12 10.20 56.68 7.43
N ASP A 13 10.59 57.91 7.10
CA ASP A 13 11.20 58.95 7.96
C ASP A 13 11.29 60.27 7.13
N PRO A 14 11.56 61.48 7.67
CA PRO A 14 11.33 62.04 9.02
C PRO A 14 10.43 63.29 9.02
N ALA A 15 9.76 63.63 10.14
CA ALA A 15 9.21 64.99 10.33
C ALA A 15 8.87 65.42 11.78
N THR A 16 9.82 65.96 12.56
CA THR A 16 9.50 67.07 13.52
C THR A 16 10.71 67.92 13.97
N ARG A 17 10.72 69.19 13.54
CA ARG A 17 11.42 70.40 14.07
C ARG A 17 10.66 71.62 13.48
N PRO A 18 10.81 72.89 13.95
CA PRO A 18 11.87 73.44 14.80
C PRO A 18 11.41 74.42 15.92
N THR A 19 12.36 74.97 16.67
CA THR A 19 12.36 76.40 17.07
C THR A 19 13.82 76.89 17.19
N GLU A 20 14.06 78.18 16.95
CA GLU A 20 15.37 78.87 16.90
C GLU A 20 15.54 79.79 18.16
N VAL A 21 16.69 80.41 18.50
CA VAL A 21 17.33 81.57 17.85
C VAL A 21 18.76 81.83 18.43
N ILE A 22 19.69 82.28 17.56
CA ILE A 22 20.93 83.10 17.70
C ILE A 22 21.26 83.65 19.12
N ALA A 23 22.50 83.78 19.66
CA ALA A 23 23.90 83.31 19.43
C ALA A 23 24.76 83.90 20.62
N ALA A 24 26.07 84.24 20.66
CA ALA A 24 27.30 84.20 19.81
C ALA A 24 28.58 84.40 20.70
N GLY A 25 29.80 84.16 20.18
CA GLY A 25 31.08 84.55 20.83
C GLY A 25 32.29 83.60 20.53
N PRO A 26 33.57 84.07 20.42
CA PRO A 26 34.62 83.29 19.71
C PRO A 26 35.87 82.91 20.60
N PRO A 27 37.09 82.56 20.08
CA PRO A 27 37.60 81.18 20.09
C PRO A 27 38.98 81.04 20.82
N PRO A 28 39.68 79.86 20.92
CA PRO A 28 40.49 79.34 19.79
C PRO A 28 40.91 77.83 19.78
N ARG A 29 41.66 77.45 18.71
CA ARG A 29 42.67 76.35 18.57
C ARG A 29 42.26 74.89 18.26
N ARG A 30 43.01 74.34 17.29
CA ARG A 30 43.14 72.93 16.82
C ARG A 30 44.18 72.18 17.69
N PRO A 31 44.48 70.86 17.54
CA PRO A 31 44.03 69.82 16.58
C PRO A 31 43.44 68.58 17.32
N ARG A 32 43.40 67.30 16.86
CA ARG A 32 43.83 66.57 15.64
C ARG A 32 42.93 65.31 15.46
N PRO A 33 42.70 64.79 14.23
CA PRO A 33 42.01 63.49 14.03
C PRO A 33 42.95 62.28 14.26
N LEU A 34 42.42 61.07 14.04
CA LEU A 34 43.10 59.74 14.00
C LEU A 34 43.32 58.98 15.33
N LEU A 35 42.33 58.94 16.23
CA LEU A 35 42.32 57.94 17.34
C LEU A 35 40.94 57.33 17.66
N ARG A 36 40.03 57.24 16.68
CA ARG A 36 38.73 56.53 16.81
C ARG A 36 38.50 55.39 15.81
N ALA A 37 39.47 55.11 14.94
CA ALA A 37 39.37 54.01 13.97
C ALA A 37 39.74 52.62 14.55
N ALA A 38 40.46 52.56 15.67
CA ALA A 38 40.99 51.31 16.23
C ALA A 38 39.95 50.38 16.87
N LEU A 39 38.85 50.93 17.41
CA LEU A 39 37.83 50.13 18.12
C LEU A 39 36.75 49.53 17.22
N ALA A 40 36.52 50.10 16.02
CA ALA A 40 35.52 49.59 15.08
C ALA A 40 35.94 48.25 14.43
N VAL A 41 37.24 48.05 14.22
CA VAL A 41 37.78 46.84 13.54
C VAL A 41 37.66 45.59 14.42
N GLY A 42 37.90 45.73 15.73
CA GLY A 42 37.85 44.59 16.67
C GLY A 42 36.46 43.98 16.81
N ALA A 43 35.41 44.82 16.84
CA ALA A 43 34.02 44.36 16.94
C ALA A 43 33.58 43.58 15.68
N ALA A 44 33.96 44.05 14.49
CA ALA A 44 33.64 43.38 13.23
C ALA A 44 34.31 41.99 13.12
N ALA A 45 35.57 41.88 13.55
CA ALA A 45 36.29 40.61 13.54
C ALA A 45 35.64 39.54 14.45
N LEU A 46 35.21 39.92 15.66
CA LEU A 46 34.52 39.02 16.59
C LEU A 46 33.14 38.60 16.10
N ALA A 47 32.39 39.50 15.46
CA ALA A 47 31.09 39.15 14.87
C ALA A 47 31.22 38.13 13.73
N LEU A 48 32.25 38.27 12.88
CA LEU A 48 32.51 37.34 11.78
C LEU A 48 32.93 35.95 12.28
N THR A 49 33.77 35.83 13.31
CA THR A 49 34.16 34.52 13.87
C THR A 49 33.00 33.85 14.61
N ALA A 50 32.12 34.61 15.27
CA ALA A 50 30.90 34.07 15.88
C ALA A 50 29.92 33.52 14.83
N ALA A 51 29.70 34.24 13.72
CA ALA A 51 28.83 33.78 12.64
C ALA A 51 29.37 32.52 11.93
N LEU A 52 30.67 32.49 11.62
CA LEU A 52 31.30 31.34 10.97
C LEU A 52 31.30 30.08 11.86
N SER A 53 31.51 30.22 13.17
CA SER A 53 31.46 29.10 14.12
C SER A 53 30.05 28.57 14.35
N HIS A 54 29.01 29.42 14.28
CA HIS A 54 27.61 28.97 14.29
C HIS A 54 27.24 28.19 13.03
N ALA A 55 27.69 28.63 11.84
CA ALA A 55 27.46 27.91 10.58
C ALA A 55 28.13 26.52 10.56
N GLN A 56 29.19 26.30 11.34
CA GLN A 56 29.84 24.99 11.52
C GLN A 56 29.11 24.09 12.54
N HIS A 57 28.22 24.64 13.36
CA HIS A 57 27.48 23.93 14.41
C HIS A 57 26.00 23.70 14.10
N THR A 58 25.49 24.13 12.93
CA THR A 58 24.17 23.70 12.47
C THR A 58 24.16 22.18 12.30
N PRO A 59 23.37 21.41 13.07
CA PRO A 59 23.34 19.96 12.91
C PRO A 59 22.75 19.64 11.55
N SER A 60 23.58 19.13 10.63
CA SER A 60 23.13 18.74 9.30
C SER A 60 21.95 17.76 9.45
N PRO A 61 20.78 18.03 8.83
CA PRO A 61 19.60 17.21 9.05
C PRO A 61 19.91 15.75 8.76
N ARG A 62 19.86 14.90 9.80
CA ARG A 62 20.05 13.45 9.61
C ARG A 62 19.02 12.98 8.59
N PRO A 63 19.44 12.30 7.50
CA PRO A 63 18.49 11.68 6.58
C PRO A 63 17.51 10.83 7.38
N GLN A 64 16.25 11.27 7.39
CA GLN A 64 15.21 10.59 8.15
C GLN A 64 14.98 9.23 7.49
N PRO A 65 15.04 8.10 8.22
CA PRO A 65 14.94 6.78 7.62
C PRO A 65 13.66 6.67 6.78
N GLU A 66 13.80 6.26 5.53
CA GLU A 66 12.67 6.13 4.62
C GLU A 66 11.67 5.10 5.20
N PRO A 67 10.35 5.37 5.19
CA PRO A 67 9.36 4.45 5.73
C PRO A 67 9.47 3.07 5.06
N ALA A 68 9.53 2.01 5.86
CA ALA A 68 9.66 0.65 5.37
C ALA A 68 8.53 0.31 4.37
N PRO A 69 8.83 -0.32 3.21
CA PRO A 69 7.83 -0.67 2.22
C PRO A 69 6.68 -1.50 2.81
N LEU A 70 5.45 -1.07 2.56
CA LEU A 70 4.27 -1.73 3.10
C LEU A 70 4.13 -3.16 2.53
N PRO A 71 3.78 -4.18 3.35
CA PRO A 71 3.67 -5.55 2.89
C PRO A 71 2.70 -5.72 1.70
N PRO A 72 2.95 -6.68 0.79
CA PRO A 72 2.09 -6.91 -0.36
C PRO A 72 0.70 -7.38 0.05
N ARG A 73 -0.30 -7.05 -0.78
CA ARG A 73 -1.67 -7.52 -0.60
C ARG A 73 -1.80 -9.02 -0.89
N PRO A 74 -2.73 -9.75 -0.24
CA PRO A 74 -2.92 -11.19 -0.46
C PRO A 74 -2.99 -11.61 -1.94
N THR A 75 -3.80 -10.91 -2.75
CA THR A 75 -3.96 -11.18 -4.19
C THR A 75 -2.67 -11.03 -4.99
N GLY A 76 -1.81 -10.07 -4.64
CA GLY A 76 -0.57 -9.77 -5.36
C GLY A 76 0.56 -10.80 -5.16
N VAL A 77 0.38 -11.78 -4.26
CA VAL A 77 1.38 -12.83 -3.97
C VAL A 77 0.80 -14.24 -3.90
N THR A 78 -0.53 -14.40 -3.97
CA THR A 78 -1.20 -15.70 -3.85
C THR A 78 -1.82 -16.13 -5.19
N SER A 79 -1.49 -17.33 -5.66
CA SER A 79 -2.10 -17.94 -6.84
C SER A 79 -2.83 -19.23 -6.49
N LEU A 80 -3.99 -19.45 -7.10
CA LEU A 80 -4.72 -20.71 -7.06
C LEU A 80 -4.74 -21.31 -8.46
N THR A 81 -4.45 -22.60 -8.57
CA THR A 81 -4.46 -23.35 -9.85
C THR A 81 -5.17 -24.69 -9.68
N TYR A 82 -5.91 -25.11 -10.71
CA TYR A 82 -6.53 -26.44 -10.75
C TYR A 82 -5.49 -27.52 -11.05
N ALA A 83 -5.59 -28.65 -10.36
CA ALA A 83 -4.65 -29.77 -10.43
C ALA A 83 -5.35 -31.13 -10.68
N GLY A 84 -6.50 -31.11 -11.36
CA GLY A 84 -7.25 -32.29 -11.77
C GLY A 84 -8.20 -32.85 -10.71
N THR A 85 -8.99 -33.85 -11.09
CA THR A 85 -9.95 -34.51 -10.20
C THR A 85 -9.24 -35.38 -9.15
N ALA A 86 -9.85 -35.52 -7.98
CA ALA A 86 -9.36 -36.31 -6.85
C ALA A 86 -10.01 -37.70 -6.73
N GLY A 87 -10.57 -38.20 -7.84
CA GLY A 87 -11.32 -39.46 -7.91
C GLY A 87 -12.42 -39.37 -8.97
N PRO A 88 -13.22 -40.44 -9.16
CA PRO A 88 -14.49 -40.34 -9.87
C PRO A 88 -15.52 -39.56 -9.03
N PRO A 89 -16.52 -38.92 -9.66
CA PRO A 89 -17.74 -38.49 -8.96
C PRO A 89 -18.51 -39.67 -8.35
N ASP A 90 -19.23 -39.43 -7.26
CA ASP A 90 -20.14 -40.41 -6.63
C ASP A 90 -21.61 -39.98 -6.81
N PRO A 91 -22.37 -40.64 -7.69
CA PRO A 91 -23.80 -40.37 -7.89
C PRO A 91 -24.70 -40.77 -6.72
N ARG A 92 -24.20 -41.45 -5.67
CA ARG A 92 -25.00 -41.81 -4.48
C ARG A 92 -25.01 -40.71 -3.44
N SER A 93 -23.88 -40.04 -3.24
CA SER A 93 -23.75 -38.88 -2.34
C SER A 93 -23.95 -37.53 -3.04
N HIS A 94 -24.06 -37.53 -4.37
CA HIS A 94 -24.05 -36.34 -5.22
C HIS A 94 -22.76 -35.52 -5.05
N THR A 95 -21.60 -36.18 -4.91
CA THR A 95 -20.33 -35.51 -4.65
C THR A 95 -19.28 -35.73 -5.74
N PHE A 96 -18.34 -34.79 -5.83
CA PHE A 96 -17.08 -34.94 -6.55
C PHE A 96 -16.00 -34.08 -5.91
N THR A 97 -14.73 -34.49 -6.04
CA THR A 97 -13.61 -33.80 -5.39
C THR A 97 -12.56 -33.39 -6.41
N PHE A 98 -12.06 -32.16 -6.27
CA PHE A 98 -11.02 -31.54 -7.10
C PHE A 98 -9.76 -31.27 -6.28
N ARG A 99 -8.59 -31.23 -6.94
CA ARG A 99 -7.36 -30.75 -6.33
C ARG A 99 -7.10 -29.31 -6.75
N ILE A 100 -6.91 -28.44 -5.76
CA ILE A 100 -6.48 -27.05 -5.93
C ILE A 100 -5.07 -26.91 -5.36
N ARG A 101 -4.19 -26.20 -6.07
CA ARG A 101 -2.87 -25.80 -5.59
C ARG A 101 -2.89 -24.31 -5.27
N ALA A 102 -2.87 -23.98 -3.98
CA ALA A 102 -2.72 -22.61 -3.50
C ALA A 102 -1.23 -22.34 -3.20
N THR A 103 -0.64 -21.33 -3.85
CA THR A 103 0.79 -21.00 -3.72
C THR A 103 0.96 -19.56 -3.28
N LEU A 104 1.76 -19.35 -2.23
CA LEU A 104 2.17 -18.03 -1.78
C LEU A 104 3.61 -17.79 -2.24
N THR A 105 3.78 -16.99 -3.30
CA THR A 105 5.08 -16.79 -3.97
C THR A 105 6.09 -16.13 -3.04
N GLN A 106 5.69 -15.06 -2.35
CA GLN A 106 6.56 -14.26 -1.49
C GLN A 106 5.76 -13.47 -0.43
N GLY A 107 6.45 -12.88 0.55
CA GLY A 107 5.84 -11.95 1.51
C GLY A 107 5.34 -12.62 2.80
N PRO A 108 4.50 -11.92 3.60
CA PRO A 108 4.02 -12.44 4.88
C PRO A 108 3.06 -13.63 4.69
N PRO A 109 2.96 -14.55 5.67
CA PRO A 109 1.98 -15.63 5.65
C PRO A 109 0.58 -15.14 5.32
N THR A 110 -0.10 -15.86 4.43
CA THR A 110 -1.43 -15.49 3.92
C THR A 110 -2.37 -16.66 4.15
N THR A 111 -3.48 -16.39 4.83
CA THR A 111 -4.52 -17.38 5.14
C THR A 111 -5.55 -17.40 4.02
N LEU A 112 -5.87 -18.59 3.53
CA LEU A 112 -7.10 -18.85 2.80
C LEU A 112 -8.18 -19.13 3.85
N GLU A 113 -9.08 -18.16 4.04
CA GLU A 113 -10.13 -18.19 5.06
C GLU A 113 -11.39 -18.93 4.55
N GLN A 114 -11.68 -18.84 3.24
CA GLN A 114 -12.85 -19.48 2.62
C GLN A 114 -12.66 -19.73 1.12
N LEU A 115 -13.30 -20.79 0.62
CA LEU A 115 -13.64 -20.98 -0.80
C LEU A 115 -15.15 -21.13 -0.96
N SER A 116 -15.71 -20.54 -2.01
CA SER A 116 -17.14 -20.58 -2.34
C SER A 116 -17.36 -20.39 -3.85
N GLN A 117 -18.59 -20.55 -4.32
CA GLN A 117 -18.98 -20.43 -5.73
C GLN A 117 -20.39 -19.80 -5.83
N PRO A 118 -20.78 -19.19 -6.96
CA PRO A 118 -22.04 -18.44 -7.09
C PRO A 118 -23.27 -19.33 -7.34
N TYR A 119 -23.30 -20.56 -6.83
CA TYR A 119 -24.31 -21.57 -7.13
C TYR A 119 -24.91 -22.16 -5.84
N ASP A 120 -26.10 -21.71 -5.46
CA ASP A 120 -26.74 -22.07 -4.18
C ASP A 120 -26.98 -23.59 -4.00
N GLU A 121 -27.14 -24.31 -5.11
CA GLU A 121 -27.34 -25.76 -5.12
C GLU A 121 -26.05 -26.57 -4.88
N LEU A 122 -24.88 -25.91 -4.80
CA LEU A 122 -23.58 -26.57 -4.69
C LEU A 122 -22.79 -26.12 -3.43
N THR A 123 -22.83 -26.90 -2.36
CA THR A 123 -21.94 -26.67 -1.21
C THR A 123 -20.51 -27.16 -1.47
N MET A 124 -19.57 -26.59 -0.71
CA MET A 124 -18.13 -26.85 -0.85
C MET A 124 -17.53 -27.16 0.53
N THR A 125 -16.66 -28.16 0.60
CA THR A 125 -15.84 -28.48 1.78
C THR A 125 -14.37 -28.64 1.38
N LEU A 126 -13.46 -28.37 2.33
CA LEU A 126 -12.02 -28.32 2.07
C LEU A 126 -11.26 -29.32 2.94
N GLU A 127 -10.22 -29.94 2.36
CA GLU A 127 -9.21 -30.69 3.11
C GLU A 127 -7.79 -30.18 2.76
N PRO A 128 -7.01 -29.65 3.72
CA PRO A 128 -7.40 -29.36 5.10
C PRO A 128 -8.55 -28.34 5.16
N ALA A 129 -9.37 -28.43 6.21
CA ALA A 129 -10.41 -27.46 6.48
C ALA A 129 -9.83 -26.04 6.63
N ALA A 130 -10.58 -25.04 6.18
CA ALA A 130 -10.20 -23.64 6.40
C ALA A 130 -10.39 -23.25 7.88
N PRO A 131 -9.58 -22.31 8.41
CA PRO A 131 -8.56 -21.50 7.72
C PRO A 131 -7.26 -22.26 7.36
N VAL A 132 -6.76 -22.08 6.13
CA VAL A 132 -5.53 -22.72 5.63
C VAL A 132 -4.39 -21.71 5.49
N VAL A 133 -3.35 -21.84 6.32
CA VAL A 133 -2.20 -20.91 6.32
C VAL A 133 -1.18 -21.25 5.22
N LEU A 134 -1.06 -20.37 4.23
CA LEU A 134 -0.05 -20.42 3.17
C LEU A 134 1.24 -19.74 3.63
N HIS A 135 2.38 -20.26 3.19
CA HIS A 135 3.72 -19.85 3.60
C HIS A 135 4.56 -19.47 2.38
N SER A 136 5.38 -18.41 2.51
CA SER A 136 6.22 -17.89 1.43
C SER A 136 7.08 -18.99 0.78
N GLY A 137 7.09 -19.03 -0.55
CA GLY A 137 7.83 -20.01 -1.34
C GLY A 137 7.24 -21.43 -1.31
N LYS A 138 6.01 -21.63 -0.83
CA LYS A 138 5.39 -22.97 -0.72
C LYS A 138 4.03 -23.05 -1.43
N THR A 139 3.79 -24.18 -2.08
CA THR A 139 2.48 -24.61 -2.55
C THR A 139 1.81 -25.53 -1.54
N ARG A 140 0.54 -25.27 -1.22
CA ARG A 140 -0.33 -26.16 -0.45
C ARG A 140 -1.32 -26.82 -1.42
N SER A 141 -1.37 -28.15 -1.40
CA SER A 141 -2.49 -28.88 -2.01
C SER A 141 -3.70 -28.78 -1.09
N ILE A 142 -4.87 -28.53 -1.68
CA ILE A 142 -6.17 -28.49 -1.02
C ILE A 142 -7.09 -29.40 -1.84
N LEU A 143 -7.80 -30.32 -1.18
CA LEU A 143 -8.93 -31.02 -1.78
C LEU A 143 -10.18 -30.15 -1.61
N LEU A 144 -10.94 -30.03 -2.68
CA LEU A 144 -12.19 -29.27 -2.76
C LEU A 144 -13.30 -30.26 -3.12
N THR A 145 -14.06 -30.69 -2.12
CA THR A 145 -15.22 -31.57 -2.34
C THR A 145 -16.46 -30.70 -2.53
N ILE A 146 -17.17 -30.94 -3.64
CA ILE A 146 -18.39 -30.24 -4.02
C ILE A 146 -19.56 -31.22 -3.92
N THR A 147 -20.68 -30.78 -3.35
CA THR A 147 -21.90 -31.58 -3.15
C THR A 147 -23.08 -30.89 -3.82
N ALA A 148 -23.85 -31.60 -4.65
CA ALA A 148 -25.03 -31.04 -5.32
C ALA A 148 -26.35 -31.42 -4.64
N HIS A 149 -27.04 -30.42 -4.10
CA HIS A 149 -28.31 -30.60 -3.39
C HIS A 149 -29.50 -30.79 -4.33
N ARG A 150 -29.53 -30.07 -5.46
CA ARG A 150 -30.51 -30.26 -6.54
C ARG A 150 -29.83 -30.17 -7.90
N CYS A 151 -30.35 -30.92 -8.86
CA CYS A 151 -29.82 -30.93 -10.23
C CYS A 151 -30.35 -29.79 -11.11
N THR A 152 -31.39 -29.09 -10.67
CA THR A 152 -31.99 -27.92 -11.33
C THR A 152 -31.16 -26.67 -11.09
N GLY A 153 -30.79 -25.94 -12.14
CA GLY A 153 -30.03 -24.69 -12.02
C GLY A 153 -28.52 -24.84 -11.89
N LEU A 154 -27.98 -26.06 -12.07
CA LEU A 154 -26.54 -26.32 -12.05
C LEU A 154 -25.82 -25.74 -13.29
N PRO A 155 -24.54 -25.33 -13.17
CA PRO A 155 -23.73 -24.81 -14.27
C PRO A 155 -23.22 -25.95 -15.19
N LEU A 156 -24.15 -26.65 -15.85
CA LEU A 156 -23.85 -27.80 -16.70
C LEU A 156 -23.05 -27.43 -17.97
N ASP A 157 -23.15 -26.17 -18.42
CA ASP A 157 -22.61 -25.67 -19.69
C ASP A 157 -21.95 -24.28 -19.54
N THR A 158 -21.29 -24.03 -18.40
CA THR A 158 -20.58 -22.75 -18.15
C THR A 158 -19.12 -22.83 -18.59
N GLU A 159 -18.71 -21.96 -19.52
CA GLU A 159 -17.34 -21.95 -20.06
C GLU A 159 -16.29 -21.39 -19.09
N LEU A 160 -16.66 -20.40 -18.26
CA LEU A 160 -15.76 -19.68 -17.35
C LEU A 160 -16.26 -19.69 -15.89
N PRO A 161 -16.45 -20.85 -15.25
CA PRO A 161 -16.77 -20.94 -13.83
C PRO A 161 -15.60 -20.45 -12.98
N TYR A 162 -15.91 -19.79 -11.87
CA TYR A 162 -14.95 -19.19 -10.96
C TYR A 162 -15.23 -19.56 -9.50
N LEU A 163 -14.17 -19.53 -8.68
CA LEU A 163 -14.27 -19.64 -7.23
C LEU A 163 -14.11 -18.26 -6.59
N ASN A 164 -14.98 -17.92 -5.65
CA ASN A 164 -14.80 -16.79 -4.75
C ASN A 164 -13.92 -17.23 -3.57
N VAL A 165 -12.85 -16.49 -3.30
CA VAL A 165 -11.78 -16.87 -2.37
C VAL A 165 -11.58 -15.75 -1.37
N THR A 166 -11.71 -16.03 -0.08
CA THR A 166 -11.34 -15.06 0.97
C THR A 166 -9.89 -15.28 1.36
N LEU A 167 -9.05 -14.28 1.09
CA LEU A 167 -7.63 -14.28 1.43
C LEU A 167 -7.33 -13.20 2.46
N ARG A 168 -6.49 -13.51 3.46
CA ARG A 168 -6.10 -12.57 4.52
C ARG A 168 -4.62 -12.63 4.80
N ASN A 169 -3.99 -11.47 4.95
CA ASN A 169 -2.68 -11.35 5.58
C ASN A 169 -2.65 -10.09 6.48
N MET A 170 -1.46 -9.72 6.98
CA MET A 170 -1.28 -8.52 7.82
C MET A 170 -1.61 -7.19 7.13
N ARG A 171 -1.79 -7.16 5.80
CA ARG A 171 -2.07 -5.95 5.01
C ARG A 171 -3.55 -5.76 4.70
N ALA A 172 -4.28 -6.84 4.43
CA ALA A 172 -5.68 -6.78 4.02
C ALA A 172 -6.41 -8.12 4.19
N ILE A 173 -7.75 -8.05 4.19
CA ILE A 173 -8.64 -9.14 3.77
C ILE A 173 -9.14 -8.77 2.37
N GLU A 174 -9.09 -9.71 1.42
CA GLU A 174 -9.55 -9.53 0.05
C GLU A 174 -10.43 -10.71 -0.37
N ASN A 175 -11.44 -10.47 -1.22
CA ASN A 175 -12.37 -11.49 -1.72
C ASN A 175 -12.30 -11.62 -3.26
N PRO A 176 -11.14 -11.96 -3.86
CA PRO A 176 -11.01 -12.19 -5.30
C PRO A 176 -11.84 -13.38 -5.81
N SER A 177 -12.26 -13.29 -7.07
CA SER A 177 -12.76 -14.41 -7.86
C SER A 177 -11.62 -14.98 -8.73
N TYR A 178 -11.37 -16.29 -8.68
CA TYR A 178 -10.37 -16.98 -9.50
C TYR A 178 -11.06 -17.86 -10.55
N ILE A 179 -10.81 -17.58 -11.84
CA ILE A 179 -11.13 -18.47 -12.96
C ILE A 179 -10.00 -19.48 -13.08
N LEU A 180 -10.30 -20.78 -12.93
CA LEU A 180 -9.27 -21.83 -12.88
C LEU A 180 -8.94 -22.48 -14.24
N GLY A 181 -9.51 -21.95 -15.34
CA GLY A 181 -9.23 -22.35 -16.71
C GLY A 181 -10.15 -23.45 -17.27
N ALA A 182 -10.03 -23.69 -18.58
CA ALA A 182 -10.94 -24.56 -19.33
C ALA A 182 -10.95 -26.04 -18.87
N THR A 183 -9.85 -26.54 -18.30
CA THR A 183 -9.79 -27.90 -17.74
C THR A 183 -10.66 -28.04 -16.48
N TYR A 184 -10.69 -27.03 -15.62
CA TYR A 184 -11.61 -26.97 -14.48
C TYR A 184 -13.07 -26.88 -14.95
N ALA A 185 -13.35 -26.05 -15.97
CA ALA A 185 -14.70 -25.95 -16.54
C ALA A 185 -15.20 -27.29 -17.10
N ALA A 186 -14.38 -27.97 -17.92
CA ALA A 186 -14.71 -29.25 -18.51
C ALA A 186 -14.91 -30.36 -17.45
N ASP A 187 -14.05 -30.43 -16.44
CA ASP A 187 -14.21 -31.40 -15.35
C ASP A 187 -15.39 -31.07 -14.43
N LEU A 188 -15.75 -29.80 -14.25
CA LEU A 188 -16.97 -29.37 -13.54
C LEU A 188 -18.22 -29.83 -14.28
N THR A 189 -18.38 -29.45 -15.56
CA THR A 189 -19.47 -29.92 -16.43
C THR A 189 -19.58 -31.45 -16.43
N LYS A 190 -18.45 -32.16 -16.59
CA LYS A 190 -18.40 -33.62 -16.62
C LYS A 190 -18.79 -34.25 -15.28
N SER A 191 -18.34 -33.69 -14.16
CA SER A 191 -18.65 -34.22 -12.83
C SER A 191 -20.11 -33.98 -12.45
N LEU A 192 -20.64 -32.78 -12.73
CA LEU A 192 -22.05 -32.44 -12.54
C LEU A 192 -22.96 -33.36 -13.38
N ARG A 193 -22.66 -33.55 -14.68
CA ARG A 193 -23.41 -34.47 -15.56
C ARG A 193 -23.35 -35.94 -15.12
N ALA A 194 -22.32 -36.35 -14.36
CA ALA A 194 -22.19 -37.71 -13.83
C ALA A 194 -23.03 -37.95 -12.56
N ILE A 195 -23.15 -36.96 -11.68
CA ILE A 195 -24.00 -37.06 -10.46
C ILE A 195 -25.46 -36.64 -10.70
N CYS A 196 -25.68 -35.77 -11.67
CA CYS A 196 -26.99 -35.27 -12.08
C CYS A 196 -27.29 -35.71 -13.52
N PRO A 197 -27.64 -37.00 -13.74
CA PRO A 197 -27.98 -37.50 -15.06
C PRO A 197 -29.19 -36.74 -15.61
N GLN A 198 -29.08 -36.29 -16.87
CA GLN A 198 -30.20 -35.68 -17.57
C GLN A 198 -31.32 -36.71 -17.71
N THR A 199 -32.51 -36.37 -17.21
CA THR A 199 -33.72 -37.17 -17.45
C THR A 199 -34.12 -36.94 -18.91
N VAL A 200 -33.72 -37.85 -19.79
CA VAL A 200 -34.24 -37.92 -21.16
C VAL A 200 -35.76 -38.12 -21.03
N ARG A 201 -36.53 -37.27 -21.72
CA ARG A 201 -37.98 -37.12 -21.56
C ARG A 201 -38.67 -37.17 -22.92
#